data_AF-A0A453T590-F1
#
_entry.id   AF-A0A453T590-F1
#
_cell.length_a   1.000
_cell.length_b   1.000
_cell.length_c   1.000
_cell.angle_alpha   90.00
_cell.angle_beta   90.00
_cell.angle_gamma   90.00
#
_symmetry.space_group_name_H-M   'P 1'
#
loop_
_entity.id
_entity.type
_entity.pdbx_description
1 polymer ?
#
loop_
_entity_poly.entity_id
_entity_poly.type
_entity_poly.pdbx_seq_one_letter_code
_entity_poly.pdbx_strand_id
1 'polypeptide(L)' 'ASGEPAVVLAASVHCAVREAIRAARKEFGSSELTFQLDVPAPMTHVKEMCGLDIVDKYLESLSAHQSRAAA' A
#
# COMPACT_ATOMS: atom_id res chain seq x y z
N ALA A 1 28.75 -1.25 -18.46
CA ALA A 1 28.65 -1.51 -17.01
C ALA A 1 27.71 -2.70 -16.82
N SER A 2 28.28 -3.89 -16.60
CA SER A 2 27.55 -5.17 -16.39
C SER A 2 28.13 -5.85 -15.15
N GLY A 3 28.28 -5.10 -14.06
CA GLY A 3 28.91 -5.61 -12.83
C GLY A 3 27.95 -6.43 -11.96
N GLU A 4 26.65 -6.10 -11.97
CA GLU A 4 25.69 -6.69 -11.05
C GLU A 4 24.34 -7.03 -11.73
N PRO A 5 24.29 -8.00 -12.67
CA PRO A 5 23.05 -8.40 -13.33
C PRO A 5 21.93 -8.79 -12.34
N ALA A 6 22.29 -9.39 -11.21
CA ALA A 6 21.34 -9.82 -10.18
C ALA A 6 20.69 -8.64 -9.43
N VAL A 7 21.45 -7.57 -9.16
CA VAL A 7 20.95 -6.39 -8.43
C VAL A 7 19.95 -5.62 -9.30
N VAL A 8 20.24 -5.50 -10.60
CA VAL A 8 19.30 -4.87 -11.55
C VAL A 8 18.02 -5.71 -11.68
N LEU A 9 18.13 -7.05 -11.68
CA LEU A 9 16.96 -7.93 -11.75
C LEU A 9 16.05 -7.79 -10.52
N ALA A 10 16.57 -7.42 -9.34
CA ALA A 10 15.75 -7.18 -8.15
C ALA A 10 14.70 -6.06 -8.36
N ALA A 11 14.96 -5.11 -9.27
CA ALA A 11 13.97 -4.09 -9.64
C ALA A 11 12.68 -4.68 -10.25
N SER A 12 12.73 -5.89 -10.82
CA SER A 12 11.54 -6.58 -11.33
C SER A 12 10.54 -6.90 -10.21
N VAL A 13 11.02 -7.24 -9.01
CA VAL A 13 10.16 -7.48 -7.83
C VAL A 13 9.48 -6.17 -7.42
N HIS A 14 10.21 -5.05 -7.44
CA HIS A 14 9.64 -3.72 -7.17
C HIS A 14 8.52 -3.37 -8.16
N CYS A 15 8.75 -3.62 -9.45
CA CYS A 15 7.72 -3.42 -10.48
C CYS A 15 6.50 -4.32 -10.27
N ALA A 16 6.71 -5.59 -9.93
CA ALA A 16 5.62 -6.54 -9.66
C ALA A 16 4.77 -6.09 -8.45
N VAL A 17 5.41 -5.62 -7.37
CA VAL A 17 4.71 -5.07 -6.20
C VAL A 17 3.89 -3.83 -6.57
N ARG A 18 4.45 -2.92 -7.38
CA ARG A 18 3.72 -1.72 -7.85
C ARG A 18 2.47 -2.11 -8.64
N GLU A 19 2.57 -3.07 -9.56
CA GLU A 19 1.41 -3.51 -10.33
C GLU A 19 0.36 -4.22 -9.45
N ALA A 20 0.79 -5.00 -8.44
CA ALA A 20 -0.13 -5.61 -7.47
C ALA A 20 -0.90 -4.56 -6.66
N ILE A 21 -0.23 -3.51 -6.18
CA ILE A 21 -0.88 -2.38 -5.47
C ILE A 21 -1.88 -1.68 -6.39
N ARG A 22 -1.51 -1.43 -7.65
CA ARG A 22 -2.39 -0.82 -8.65
C ARG A 22 -3.65 -1.66 -8.88
N ALA A 23 -3.51 -2.98 -8.98
CA ALA A 23 -4.62 -3.90 -9.15
C ALA A 23 -5.56 -3.88 -7.94
N ALA A 24 -5.02 -3.95 -6.71
CA ALA A 24 -5.81 -3.85 -5.49
C ALA A 24 -6.61 -2.53 -5.42
N ARG A 25 -5.96 -1.39 -5.71
CA ARG A 25 -6.63 -0.08 -5.75
C ARG A 25 -7.79 -0.05 -6.75
N LYS A 26 -7.62 -0.67 -7.91
CA LYS A 26 -8.66 -0.78 -8.93
C LYS A 26 -9.85 -1.61 -8.44
N GLU A 27 -9.59 -2.72 -7.74
CA GLU A 27 -10.64 -3.57 -7.16
C GLU A 27 -11.45 -2.86 -6.07
N PHE A 28 -10.81 -2.05 -5.24
CA PHE A 28 -11.46 -1.28 -4.18
C PHE A 28 -12.03 0.07 -4.64
N GLY A 29 -12.05 0.34 -5.95
CA GLY A 29 -12.65 1.56 -6.51
C GLY A 29 -11.88 2.84 -6.21
N SER A 30 -10.59 2.76 -5.89
CA SER A 30 -9.73 3.94 -5.72
C SER A 30 -9.47 4.58 -7.09
N SER A 31 -9.64 5.90 -7.17
CA SER A 31 -9.36 6.71 -8.37
C SER A 31 -7.85 6.98 -8.56
N GLU A 32 -7.03 6.77 -7.53
CA GLU A 32 -5.60 7.09 -7.53
C GLU A 32 -4.74 5.88 -7.97
N LEU A 33 -4.80 5.56 -9.27
CA LEU A 33 -4.01 4.46 -9.86
C LEU A 33 -2.55 4.85 -10.17
N THR A 34 -2.25 6.14 -10.22
CA THR A 34 -0.90 6.69 -10.34
C THR A 34 -0.36 7.02 -8.96
N PHE A 35 0.72 6.34 -8.57
CA PHE A 35 1.40 6.55 -7.29
C PHE A 35 2.88 6.21 -7.38
N GLN A 36 3.64 6.78 -6.45
CA GLN A 36 5.05 6.48 -6.26
C GLN A 36 5.21 5.40 -5.20
N LEU A 37 5.98 4.36 -5.51
CA LEU A 37 6.46 3.37 -4.56
C LEU A 37 7.98 3.57 -4.45
N ASP A 38 8.41 4.16 -3.35
CA ASP A 38 9.83 4.42 -3.06
C ASP A 38 10.57 3.14 -2.68
N VAL A 39 11.91 3.17 -2.81
CA VAL A 39 12.80 2.06 -2.46
C VAL A 39 13.58 2.42 -1.19
N PRO A 40 13.63 1.52 -0.18
CA PRO A 40 12.96 0.23 -0.14
C PRO A 40 11.44 0.37 0.04
N ALA A 41 10.69 -0.62 -0.44
CA ALA A 41 9.24 -0.72 -0.28
C ALA A 41 8.91 -1.65 0.90
N PRO A 42 8.94 -1.18 2.17
CA PRO A 42 8.61 -2.01 3.32
C PRO A 42 7.14 -2.46 3.26
N MET A 43 6.85 -3.64 3.84
CA MET A 43 5.51 -4.21 3.83
C MET A 43 4.46 -3.34 4.52
N THR A 44 4.84 -2.47 5.45
CA THR A 44 3.95 -1.46 6.05
C THR A 44 3.38 -0.52 4.99
N HIS A 45 4.25 0.10 4.17
CA HIS A 45 3.82 0.96 3.07
C HIS A 45 3.02 0.20 2.00
N VAL A 46 3.42 -1.03 1.67
CA VAL A 46 2.67 -1.85 0.69
C VAL A 46 1.24 -2.10 1.16
N LYS A 47 1.03 -2.45 2.44
CA LYS A 47 -0.31 -2.67 3.01
C LYS A 47 -1.18 -1.42 2.96
N GLU A 48 -0.63 -0.28 3.40
CA GLU A 48 -1.32 1.01 3.38
C GLU A 48 -1.74 1.37 1.94
N MET A 49 -0.82 1.23 0.98
CA MET A 49 -1.11 1.59 -0.41
C MET A 49 -2.08 0.63 -1.11
N CYS A 50 -2.20 -0.61 -0.66
CA CYS A 50 -3.23 -1.54 -1.13
C CYS A 50 -4.64 -1.22 -0.59
N GLY A 51 -4.79 -0.29 0.36
CA GLY A 51 -6.07 -0.02 1.03
C GLY A 51 -6.49 -1.15 1.98
N LEU A 52 -5.53 -1.95 2.47
CA LEU A 52 -5.76 -3.03 3.44
C LEU A 52 -5.84 -2.52 4.89
N ASP A 53 -5.91 -1.20 5.08
CA ASP A 53 -6.07 -0.54 6.39
C ASP A 53 -7.54 -0.37 6.80
N ILE A 54 -8.46 -0.99 6.06
CA ILE A 54 -9.91 -0.86 6.30
C ILE A 54 -10.32 -1.30 7.71
N VAL A 55 -9.65 -2.31 8.27
CA VAL A 55 -9.90 -2.76 9.65
C VAL A 55 -9.45 -1.69 10.65
N ASP A 56 -8.27 -1.12 10.45
CA ASP A 56 -7.72 -0.09 11.33
C ASP A 56 -8.59 1.18 11.28
N LYS A 57 -8.95 1.65 10.08
CA LYS A 57 -9.91 2.76 9.88
C LYS A 57 -11.27 2.47 10.50
N TYR A 58 -11.75 1.24 10.40
CA TYR A 58 -13.02 0.85 11.01
C TYR A 58 -12.94 0.92 12.54
N LEU A 59 -11.88 0.40 13.15
CA LEU A 59 -11.65 0.45 14.59
C LEU A 59 -11.49 1.89 15.09
N GLU A 60 -10.74 2.74 14.37
CA GLU A 60 -10.64 4.17 14.65
C GLU A 60 -12.01 4.84 14.61
N SER A 61 -12.82 4.55 13.58
CA SER A 61 -14.17 5.09 13.49
C SER A 61 -15.02 4.66 14.69
N LEU A 62 -15.00 3.37 15.09
CA LEU A 62 -15.76 2.87 16.22
C LEU A 62 -15.37 3.56 17.53
N SER A 63 -14.07 3.69 17.80
CA SER A 63 -13.57 4.37 19.00
C SER A 63 -13.97 5.85 19.03
N ALA A 64 -13.91 6.54 17.90
CA ALA A 64 -14.37 7.93 17.77
C ALA A 64 -15.87 8.06 18.07
N HIS A 65 -16.71 7.13 17.62
CA HIS A 65 -18.14 7.12 17.95
C HIS A 65 -18.39 6.85 19.44
N GLN A 66 -17.63 5.95 20.08
CA GLN A 66 -17.75 5.69 21.52
C GLN A 66 -17.37 6.90 22.37
N SER A 67 -16.29 7.60 22.02
CA SER A 67 -15.86 8.81 22.74
C SER A 67 -16.89 9.95 22.65
N ARG A 68 -17.59 10.08 21.51
CA ARG A 68 -18.66 11.08 21.32
C ARG A 68 -19.95 10.72 22.06
N ALA A 69 -20.24 9.44 22.25
CA ALA A 69 -21.42 9.00 22.99
C ALA A 69 -21.27 9.11 24.52
N ALA A 70 -20.03 9.18 25.02
CA ALA A 70 -19.71 9.29 26.44
C ALA A 70 -19.52 10.74 26.92
N ALA A 71 -19.55 11.73 26.03
CA ALA A 71 -19.45 13.16 26.31
C ALA A 71 -20.82 13.84 26.22
#